data_AF-A0A3L8P862-F1
#
_entry.id   AF-A0A3L8P862-F1
#
_cell.length_a   1.000
_cell.length_b   1.000
_cell.length_c   1.000
_cell.angle_alpha   90.00
_cell.angle_beta   90.00
_cell.angle_gamma   90.00
#
_symmetry.space_group_name_H-M   'P 1'
#
loop_
_entity.id
_entity.type
_entity.pdbx_description
1 polymer ?
#
loop_
_entity_poly.entity_id
_entity_poly.type
_entity_poly.pdbx_seq_one_letter_code
_entity_poly.pdbx_strand_id
1 'polypeptide(L)' 'MLLLLLLLVAALVAAGVIALYVAYPHRGEEMPVAPRVGTAMKQAADAIPVLEDDEVQAARRS' A
#
# COMPACT_ATOMS: atom_id res chain seq x y z
N MET A 1 -7.72 16.50 29.79
CA MET A 1 -6.69 15.50 30.16
C MET A 1 -6.96 14.14 29.50
N LEU A 2 -8.08 13.45 29.76
CA LEU A 2 -8.41 12.16 29.14
C LEU A 2 -8.40 12.17 27.60
N LEU A 3 -9.04 13.16 26.97
CA LEU A 3 -9.09 13.27 25.51
C LEU A 3 -7.69 13.40 24.88
N LEU A 4 -6.80 14.15 25.53
CA LEU A 4 -5.42 14.30 25.08
C LEU A 4 -4.65 12.97 25.18
N LEU A 5 -4.87 12.19 26.24
CA LEU A 5 -4.32 10.84 26.36
C LEU A 5 -4.84 9.92 25.26
N LEU A 6 -6.14 9.96 24.96
CA LEU A 6 -6.73 9.16 23.87
C LEU A 6 -6.12 9.52 22.51
N LEU A 7 -5.95 10.80 22.22
CA LEU A 7 -5.30 11.25 20.99
C LEU A 7 -3.83 10.80 20.91
N LEU A 8 -3.09 10.86 22.02
CA LEU A 8 -1.71 10.40 22.09
C LEU A 8 -1.62 8.89 21.82
N VAL A 9 -2.48 8.10 22.44
CA VAL A 9 -2.55 6.65 22.20
C VAL A 9 -2.95 6.35 20.76
N ALA A 10 -3.94 7.06 20.22
CA ALA A 10 -4.36 6.88 18.83
C ALA A 10 -3.23 7.20 17.85
N ALA A 11 -2.48 8.27 18.08
CA ALA A 11 -1.31 8.63 17.28
C ALA A 11 -0.20 7.57 17.38
N LEU A 12 0.05 7.03 18.57
CA LEU A 12 1.03 5.97 18.78
C LEU A 12 0.63 4.68 18.05
N VAL A 13 -0.65 4.31 18.11
CA VAL A 13 -1.20 3.16 17.38
C VAL A 13 -1.05 3.37 15.87
N ALA A 14 -1.42 4.54 15.35
CA ALA A 14 -1.29 4.87 13.94
C ALA A 14 0.17 4.80 13.47
N ALA A 15 1.11 5.36 14.25
CA ALA A 15 2.54 5.26 13.97
C ALA A 15 3.03 3.80 13.96
N GLY A 16 2.58 2.98 14.91
CA GLY A 16 2.88 1.55 14.95
C GLY A 16 2.37 0.81 13.72
N VAL A 17 1.14 1.10 13.28
CA VAL A 17 0.56 0.52 12.05
C VAL A 17 1.37 0.91 10.82
N ILE A 18 1.75 2.18 10.68
CA ILE A 18 2.57 2.65 9.57
C ILE A 18 3.95 1.98 9.60
N ALA A 19 4.59 1.91 10.77
CA ALA A 19 5.89 1.28 10.93
C ALA A 19 5.84 -0.21 10.58
N LEU A 20 4.80 -0.94 11.02
CA LEU A 20 4.56 -2.32 10.61
C LEU A 20 4.31 -2.42 9.11
N TYR A 21 3.50 -1.54 8.53
CA TYR A 21 3.23 -1.55 7.09
C TYR A 21 4.47 -1.30 6.26
N VAL A 22 5.33 -0.36 6.66
CA VAL A 22 6.57 0.01 5.94
C VAL A 22 7.70 -0.98 6.20
N ALA A 23 7.81 -1.52 7.42
CA ALA A 23 8.80 -2.55 7.74
C ALA A 23 8.44 -3.90 7.08
N TYR A 24 7.15 -4.18 6.89
CA TYR A 24 6.63 -5.46 6.42
C TYR A 24 6.16 -5.49 4.95
N PRO A 25 6.91 -4.93 3.98
CA PRO A 25 6.85 -5.45 2.63
C PRO A 25 8.24 -5.40 1.98
N HIS A 26 9.09 -6.39 2.28
CA HIS A 26 10.45 -6.44 1.71
C HIS A 26 10.63 -7.39 0.51
N ARG A 27 9.56 -8.03 0.00
CA ARG A 27 9.43 -8.71 -1.32
C ARG A 27 8.35 -9.78 -1.21
N GLY A 28 7.20 -9.61 -1.86
CA GLY A 28 6.25 -10.71 -2.16
C GLY A 28 5.67 -11.52 -0.99
N GLU A 29 6.12 -11.34 0.25
CA GLU A 29 5.60 -12.04 1.42
C GLU A 29 4.26 -11.43 1.85
N GLU A 30 3.26 -12.31 2.00
CA GLU A 30 1.93 -11.94 2.45
C GLU A 30 2.00 -11.42 3.90
N MET A 31 1.39 -10.27 4.16
CA MET A 31 1.26 -9.75 5.52
C MET A 31 0.54 -10.78 6.40
N PRO A 32 1.15 -11.25 7.51
CA PRO A 32 0.61 -12.34 8.33
C PRO A 32 -0.75 -12.00 8.96
N VAL A 33 -1.06 -10.71 9.12
CA VAL A 33 -2.30 -10.21 9.74
C VAL A 33 -3.39 -9.80 8.73
N ALA A 34 -3.04 -9.64 7.44
CA ALA A 34 -3.97 -9.12 6.43
C ALA A 34 -3.70 -9.68 5.01
N PRO A 35 -3.71 -11.01 4.81
CA PRO A 35 -3.41 -11.63 3.51
C PRO A 35 -4.33 -11.14 2.38
N ARG A 36 -5.58 -10.79 2.72
CA ARG A 36 -6.60 -10.33 1.75
C ARG A 36 -6.30 -8.97 1.13
N VAL A 37 -5.56 -8.10 1.82
CA VAL A 37 -5.17 -6.78 1.28
C VAL A 37 -4.09 -6.95 0.21
N GLY A 38 -3.15 -7.88 0.42
CA GLY A 38 -2.15 -8.25 -0.58
C GLY A 38 -2.79 -8.82 -1.85
N THR A 39 -3.79 -9.69 -1.71
CA THR A 39 -4.52 -10.23 -2.87
C THR A 39 -5.24 -9.15 -3.66
N ALA A 40 -5.89 -8.20 -2.99
CA ALA A 40 -6.60 -7.11 -3.65
C ALA A 40 -5.66 -6.14 -4.38
N MET A 41 -4.52 -5.77 -3.78
CA MET A 41 -3.52 -4.95 -4.45
C MET A 41 -2.89 -5.67 -5.65
N LYS A 42 -2.59 -6.98 -5.53
CA LYS A 42 -2.09 -7.77 -6.64
C LYS A 42 -3.08 -7.82 -7.79
N GLN A 43 -4.36 -8.07 -7.49
CA GLN A 43 -5.41 -8.09 -8.51
C GLN A 43 -5.61 -6.72 -9.16
N ALA A 44 -5.47 -5.63 -8.40
CA ALA A 44 -5.51 -4.28 -8.96
C ALA A 44 -4.32 -4.00 -9.89
N ALA A 45 -3.11 -4.45 -9.52
CA ALA A 45 -1.92 -4.32 -10.36
C ALA A 45 -2.04 -5.13 -11.66
N ASP A 46 -2.53 -6.38 -11.57
CA ASP A 46 -2.76 -7.25 -12.73
C ASP A 46 -3.87 -6.70 -13.66
N ALA A 47 -4.77 -5.85 -13.14
CA ALA A 47 -5.84 -5.22 -13.92
C ALA A 47 -5.40 -3.92 -14.63
N ILE A 48 -4.20 -3.39 -14.34
CA ILE A 48 -3.69 -2.23 -15.06
C ILE A 48 -3.19 -2.69 -16.43
N PRO A 49 -3.76 -2.17 -17.54
CA PRO A 49 -3.29 -2.50 -18.87
C PRO A 49 -1.84 -2.03 -19.02
N VAL A 50 -0.96 -2.94 -19.41
CA VAL A 50 0.41 -2.61 -19.78
C VAL A 50 0.37 -2.04 -21.19
N LEU A 51 0.79 -0.79 -21.36
CA LEU A 51 0.92 -0.20 -22.68
C LEU A 51 2.12 -0.82 -23.38
N GLU A 52 1.93 -1.25 -24.62
CA GLU A 52 3.02 -1.73 -25.46
C GLU A 52 3.91 -0.56 -25.90
N ASP A 53 5.17 -0.84 -26.24
CA ASP A 53 6.21 0.18 -26.50
C ASP A 53 5.84 1.15 -27.63
N ASP A 54 4.96 0.74 -28.55
CA ASP A 54 4.43 1.53 -29.64
C ASP A 54 3.33 2.51 -29.19
N GLU A 55 2.47 2.11 -28.25
CA GLU A 55 1.44 2.97 -27.64
C GLU A 55 2.07 4.05 -26.75
N VAL A 56 3.14 3.70 -26.02
CA VAL A 56 3.92 4.66 -25.21
C VAL A 56 4.59 5.71 -26.10
N GLN A 57 5.12 5.30 -27.26
CA GLN A 57 5.73 6.23 -28.22
C GLN A 57 4.69 7.14 -28.89
N ALA A 58 3.50 6.64 -29.17
CA ALA A 58 2.40 7.42 -29.72
C ALA A 58 1.92 8.50 -28.72
N ALA A 59 1.72 8.15 -27.45
CA ALA A 59 1.30 9.08 -26.40
C ALA A 59 2.33 10.18 -26.09
N ARG A 60 3.62 9.92 -26.34
CA ARG A 60 4.70 10.90 -26.12
C ARG A 60 4.80 11.95 -27.25
N ARG A 61 4.19 11.69 -28.40
CA ARG A 61 4.20 12.60 -29.57
C ARG A 61 2.97 13.51 -29.64
N SER A 62 1.97 13.32 -28.78
CA SER A 62 0.78 14.18 -28.63
C SER A 62 0.98 15.24 -27.55
#